data_AF-A0A7L9BDJ6-F1
#
_entry.id   AF-A0A7L9BDJ6-F1
#
_cell.length_a   1.000
_cell.length_b   1.000
_cell.length_c   1.000
_cell.angle_alpha   90.00
_cell.angle_beta   90.00
_cell.angle_gamma   90.00
#
_symmetry.space_group_name_H-M   'P 1'
#
loop_
_entity.id
_entity.type
_entity.pdbx_description
1 polymer ?
#
loop_
_entity_poly.entity_id
_entity_poly.type
_entity_poly.pdbx_seq_one_letter_code
_entity_poly.pdbx_strand_id
1 'polypeptide(L)' 'MSNSITIKIKENGKFARLITLLKELDYIEIKPVNKMERRSRNKAESINADFFSIAGLWHNRKISATEIRKRAWPAR' A
#
# COMPACT_ATOMS: atom_id res chain seq x y z
N MET A 1 20.47 -23.28 6.30
CA MET A 1 21.37 -22.15 5.95
C MET A 1 20.67 -21.35 4.86
N SER A 2 20.46 -20.04 5.03
CA SER A 2 19.81 -19.20 4.03
C SER A 2 20.88 -18.47 3.19
N ASN A 3 20.91 -18.72 1.89
CA ASN A 3 21.82 -18.06 0.96
C ASN A 3 21.07 -16.93 0.23
N SER A 4 21.70 -15.77 0.04
CA SER A 4 21.11 -14.61 -0.63
C SER A 4 21.98 -14.11 -1.77
N ILE A 5 21.36 -13.75 -2.90
CA ILE A 5 22.05 -13.21 -4.09
C ILE A 5 21.45 -11.85 -4.44
N THR A 6 22.29 -10.84 -4.64
CA THR A 6 21.88 -9.50 -5.09
C THR A 6 22.25 -9.31 -6.56
N ILE A 7 21.25 -9.11 -7.42
CA ILE A 7 21.43 -8.91 -8.86
C ILE A 7 21.15 -7.45 -9.22
N LYS A 8 22.13 -6.76 -9.82
CA LYS A 8 21.97 -5.39 -10.34
C LYS A 8 21.76 -5.43 -11.85
N ILE A 9 20.57 -5.10 -12.30
CA ILE A 9 20.23 -5.06 -13.74
C ILE A 9 20.47 -3.64 -14.28
N LYS A 10 21.22 -3.51 -15.36
CA LYS A 10 21.50 -2.21 -16.02
C LYS A 10 20.36 -1.74 -16.93
N GLU A 11 19.64 -2.67 -17.55
CA GLU A 11 18.56 -2.37 -18.49
C GLU A 11 17.18 -2.65 -17.88
N ASN A 12 16.38 -1.60 -17.70
CA ASN A 12 15.04 -1.71 -17.10
C ASN A 12 14.08 -2.63 -17.89
N GLY A 13 14.21 -2.70 -19.22
CA GLY A 13 13.37 -3.55 -20.07
C GLY A 13 13.55 -5.05 -19.84
N LYS A 14 14.69 -5.48 -19.28
CA LYS A 14 15.00 -6.89 -19.00
C LYS A 14 14.61 -7.32 -17.59
N PHE A 15 14.32 -6.36 -16.70
CA PHE A 15 13.97 -6.63 -15.30
C PHE A 15 12.69 -7.45 -15.16
N ALA A 16 11.63 -7.08 -15.89
CA ALA A 16 10.37 -7.79 -15.83
C ALA A 16 10.51 -9.26 -16.25
N ARG A 17 11.24 -9.52 -17.34
CA ARG A 17 11.49 -10.89 -17.84
C ARG A 17 12.28 -11.73 -16.83
N LEU A 18 13.31 -11.16 -16.21
CA LEU A 18 14.10 -11.88 -15.21
C LEU A 18 13.26 -12.22 -13.96
N ILE A 19 12.41 -11.30 -13.50
CA ILE A 19 11.51 -11.57 -12.38
C ILE A 19 10.53 -12.69 -12.71
N THR A 20 9.95 -12.68 -13.92
CA THR A 20 9.02 -13.75 -14.32
C THR A 20 9.72 -15.12 -14.27
N LEU A 21 10.94 -15.23 -14.81
CA LEU A 21 11.72 -16.46 -14.77
C LEU A 21 12.06 -16.90 -13.33
N LEU A 22 12.44 -15.95 -12.46
CA LEU A 22 12.74 -16.27 -11.06
C LEU A 22 11.51 -16.68 -10.26
N LYS A 23 10.32 -16.20 -10.64
CA LYS A 23 9.05 -16.58 -10.00
C LYS A 23 8.57 -17.98 -10.38
N GLU A 24 9.01 -18.51 -11.52
CA GLU A 24 8.69 -19.88 -11.94
C GLU A 24 9.43 -20.93 -11.08
N LEU A 25 10.50 -20.51 -10.38
CA LEU A 25 11.26 -21.36 -9.49
C LEU A 25 10.62 -21.33 -8.09
N ASP A 26 9.98 -22.43 -7.73
CA ASP A 26 9.24 -22.66 -6.47
C ASP A 26 10.10 -22.53 -5.20
N TYR A 27 11.42 -22.71 -5.33
CA TYR A 27 12.38 -22.56 -4.22
C TYR A 27 12.99 -21.15 -4.10
N ILE A 28 12.57 -20.18 -4.92
CA ILE A 28 13.11 -18.81 -4.90
C ILE A 28 12.15 -17.83 -4.25
N GLU A 29 12.58 -17.24 -3.14
CA GLU A 29 11.89 -16.12 -2.50
C GLU A 29 12.44 -14.77 -3.01
N ILE A 30 11.64 -14.04 -3.77
CA ILE A 30 12.02 -12.70 -4.27
C ILE A 30 11.65 -11.65 -3.22
N LYS A 31 12.64 -11.13 -2.51
CA LYS A 31 12.44 -9.98 -1.60
C LYS A 31 12.60 -8.69 -2.39
N PRO A 32 11.52 -7.91 -2.61
CA PRO A 32 11.68 -6.60 -3.21
C PRO A 32 12.59 -5.78 -2.30
N VAL A 33 13.64 -5.19 -2.88
CA VAL A 33 14.41 -4.17 -2.18
C VAL A 33 13.46 -2.99 -2.03
N ASN A 34 12.76 -2.92 -0.90
CA ASN A 34 11.95 -1.78 -0.53
C ASN A 34 12.87 -0.58 -0.58
N LYS A 35 12.71 0.22 -1.63
CA LYS A 35 13.39 1.49 -1.84
C LYS A 35 12.84 2.56 -0.88
N MET A 36 12.51 2.15 0.34
CA MET A 36 11.72 2.89 1.32
C MET A 36 12.57 3.49 2.44
N GLU A 37 13.89 3.53 2.27
CA GLU A 37 14.79 4.31 3.15
C GLU A 37 15.43 5.52 2.44
N ARG A 38 15.00 5.84 1.21
CA ARG A 38 15.43 7.08 0.53
C ARG A 38 14.23 7.97 0.25
N ARG A 39 13.83 8.67 1.31
CA ARG A 39 13.20 10.00 1.37
C ARG A 39 12.27 10.41 0.22
N SER A 40 11.10 10.87 0.68
CA SER A 40 10.38 12.06 0.21
C SER A 40 9.15 11.82 -0.65
N ARG A 41 8.00 12.10 0.01
CA ARG A 41 6.87 12.92 -0.45
C ARG A 41 6.29 12.59 -1.82
N ASN A 42 4.98 12.35 -1.80
CA ASN A 42 4.09 12.37 -2.96
C ASN A 42 4.08 11.07 -3.76
N LYS A 43 3.51 10.02 -3.18
CA LYS A 43 2.81 9.03 -4.00
C LYS A 43 1.47 8.70 -3.37
N ALA A 44 0.43 9.04 -4.11
CA ALA A 44 -0.94 8.68 -3.85
C ALA A 44 -1.05 7.15 -3.78
N GLU A 45 -1.19 6.62 -2.58
CA GLU A 45 -1.48 5.20 -2.35
C GLU A 45 -2.14 5.08 -0.97
N SER A 46 -3.46 5.22 -0.95
CA SER A 46 -4.37 4.62 0.04
C SER A 46 -5.81 5.06 -0.27
N ILE A 47 -6.33 4.74 -1.46
CA ILE A 47 -7.79 4.53 -1.61
C ILE A 47 -8.09 3.15 -1.04
N ASN A 48 -7.85 3.03 0.26
CA ASN A 48 -8.20 1.95 1.19
C ASN A 48 -7.79 2.43 2.61
N ALA A 49 -7.83 3.74 2.85
CA ALA A 49 -7.98 4.21 4.21
C ALA A 49 -9.41 3.80 4.58
N ASP A 50 -9.54 2.76 5.40
CA ASP A 50 -10.81 2.33 5.97
C ASP A 50 -11.60 3.59 6.34
N PHE A 51 -12.74 3.83 5.72
CA PHE A 51 -13.51 5.06 5.96
C PHE A 51 -13.78 5.27 7.46
N PHE A 52 -13.80 4.16 8.21
CA PHE A 52 -13.93 4.10 9.66
C PHE A 52 -12.61 4.16 10.45
N SER A 53 -11.43 4.01 9.84
CA SER A 53 -10.15 4.32 10.51
C SER A 53 -9.99 5.82 10.77
N ILE A 54 -10.82 6.64 10.12
CA ILE A 54 -10.97 8.07 10.37
C ILE A 54 -11.84 8.34 11.63
N ALA A 55 -12.29 7.30 12.36
CA ALA A 55 -13.03 7.43 13.62
C ALA A 55 -12.35 8.34 14.66
N GLY A 56 -11.01 8.47 14.60
CA GLY A 56 -10.25 9.42 15.41
C GLY A 56 -10.64 10.90 15.22
N LEU A 57 -11.12 11.31 14.03
CA LEU A 57 -11.60 12.68 13.79
C LEU A 57 -12.90 13.01 14.56
N TRP A 58 -13.61 11.99 15.01
CA TRP A 58 -14.93 12.11 15.65
C TRP A 58 -14.88 11.83 17.15
N HIS A 59 -13.74 11.36 17.68
CA HIS A 59 -13.57 10.91 19.07
C HIS A 59 -13.92 11.96 20.13
N ASN A 60 -13.76 13.26 19.82
CA ASN A 60 -14.14 14.37 20.71
C ASN A 60 -15.40 15.13 20.26
N ARG A 61 -16.18 14.57 19.33
CA ARG A 61 -17.44 15.17 18.87
C ARG A 61 -18.60 14.30 19.33
N LYS A 62 -19.57 14.90 20.05
CA LYS A 62 -20.84 14.24 20.40
C LYS A 62 -21.75 14.14 19.17
N ILE A 63 -21.34 13.40 18.15
CA ILE A 63 -22.07 13.26 16.90
C ILE A 63 -22.56 11.81 16.81
N SER A 64 -23.86 11.65 16.62
CA SER A 64 -24.49 10.34 16.41
C SER A 64 -24.64 10.02 14.92
N ALA A 65 -24.69 8.73 14.57
CA ALA A 65 -24.88 8.30 13.18
C ALA A 65 -26.20 8.85 12.57
N THR A 66 -27.23 9.03 13.39
CA THR A 66 -28.52 9.62 12.98
C THR A 66 -28.37 11.10 12.62
N GLU A 67 -27.56 11.85 13.34
CA GLU A 67 -27.29 13.27 13.07
C GLU A 67 -26.50 13.47 11.77
N ILE A 68 -25.52 12.60 11.51
CA ILE A 68 -24.77 12.58 10.24
C ILE A 68 -25.73 12.32 9.07
N ARG A 69 -26.60 11.31 9.20
CA ARG A 69 -27.55 10.94 8.13
C ARG A 69 -28.52 12.08 7.84
N LYS A 70 -29.07 12.75 8.86
CA LYS A 70 -29.98 13.90 8.69
C LYS A 70 -29.32 15.08 7.98
N ARG A 71 -28.04 15.36 8.27
CA ARG A 71 -27.31 16.45 7.60
C ARG A 71 -26.88 16.10 6.17
N ALA A 72 -26.53 14.84 5.93
CA ALA A 72 -26.08 14.39 4.61
C ALA A 72 -27.24 14.17 3.63
N TRP A 73 -28.42 13.75 4.13
CA TRP A 73 -29.65 13.56 3.36
C TRP A 73 -30.83 14.27 4.03
N PRO A 74 -30.94 15.61 3.90
CA PRO A 74 -32.01 16.40 4.53
C PRO A 74 -33.41 16.14 3.96
N ALA A 75 -33.55 15.34 2.90
CA ALA A 75 -34.80 15.11 2.18
C ALA A 75 -35.37 13.68 2.31
N ARG A 76 -34.96 12.90 3.32
CA ARG A 76 -35.54 11.59 3.64
C ARG A 76 -35.81 11.43 5.13
#